data_AF-A0A5U3CVX9-F1
#
_entry.id   AF-A0A5U3CVX9-F1
#
_cell.length_a   1.000
_cell.length_b   1.000
_cell.length_c   1.000
_cell.angle_alpha   90.00
_cell.angle_beta   90.00
_cell.angle_gamma   90.00
#
_symmetry.space_group_name_H-M   'P 1'
#
loop_
_entity.id
_entity.type
_entity.pdbx_description
1 polymer ?
#
loop_
_entity_poly.entity_id
_entity_poly.type
_entity_poly.pdbx_seq_one_letter_code
_entity_poly.pdbx_strand_id
1 'polypeptide(L)'
;MSYAHHGMTNTKLYNVFKGMKGRTRSATKRSKCYCGIKICEEWLNDSSLFIKWALENGYKEGMQIDRIDNLSGYSPENCRFVTPKENANNRVNNIVITVDGEVNTIAYFSDKYGIKHHTIVTRLKRGWDSESAVKKPLSKGVKNGRPYSKID
;
A
#
# COMPACT_ATOMS: atom_id res chain seq x y z
N MET A 1 -39.96 -3.83 10.99
CA MET A 1 -38.53 -3.80 11.37
C MET A 1 -37.94 -2.52 10.82
N SER A 2 -37.65 -1.53 11.67
CA SER A 2 -37.02 -0.28 11.24
C SER A 2 -35.53 -0.51 11.05
N TYR A 3 -35.02 -0.40 9.82
CA TYR A 3 -33.58 -0.34 9.60
C TYR A 3 -33.08 1.01 10.13
N ALA A 4 -32.24 0.99 11.17
CA ALA A 4 -31.59 2.18 11.66
C ALA A 4 -30.70 2.75 10.54
N HIS A 5 -31.15 3.84 9.92
CA HIS A 5 -30.32 4.59 8.99
C HIS A 5 -29.21 5.23 9.82
N HIS A 6 -27.99 4.69 9.73
CA HIS A 6 -26.82 5.05 10.54
C HIS A 6 -26.31 6.51 10.38
N GLY A 7 -27.08 7.45 9.84
CA GLY A 7 -26.79 8.90 9.78
C GLY A 7 -25.54 9.33 8.98
N MET A 8 -24.66 8.39 8.62
CA MET A 8 -23.34 8.62 8.03
C MET A 8 -23.28 8.31 6.52
N THR A 9 -24.44 8.22 5.87
CA THR A 9 -24.56 8.04 4.43
C THR A 9 -23.89 9.24 3.74
N ASN A 10 -22.75 9.02 3.05
CA ASN A 10 -21.84 10.01 2.43
C ASN A 10 -20.55 10.38 3.20
N THR A 11 -20.20 9.69 4.29
CA THR A 11 -18.84 9.84 4.85
C THR A 11 -17.79 9.12 3.99
N LYS A 12 -16.54 9.61 4.02
CA LYS A 12 -15.42 8.97 3.33
C LYS A 12 -15.24 7.51 3.78
N LEU A 13 -15.46 7.21 5.06
CA LEU A 13 -15.46 5.86 5.61
C LEU A 13 -16.56 4.97 5.05
N TYR A 14 -17.78 5.49 4.89
CA TYR A 14 -18.85 4.73 4.25
C TYR A 14 -18.50 4.38 2.79
N ASN A 15 -17.80 5.27 2.08
CA ASN A 15 -17.29 4.96 0.75
C ASN A 15 -16.19 3.88 0.76
N VAL A 16 -15.33 3.85 1.78
CA VAL A 16 -14.36 2.75 1.99
C VAL A 16 -15.10 1.42 2.16
N PHE A 17 -16.13 1.38 3.01
CA PHE A 17 -16.96 0.19 3.23
C PHE A 17 -17.70 -0.26 1.96
N LYS A 18 -18.30 0.68 1.20
CA LYS A 18 -18.88 0.39 -0.12
C LYS A 18 -17.85 -0.20 -1.08
N GLY A 19 -16.62 0.33 -1.08
CA GLY A 19 -15.49 -0.21 -1.84
C GLY A 19 -15.13 -1.64 -1.42
N MET A 20 -15.12 -1.94 -0.12
CA MET A 20 -14.95 -3.31 0.40
C MET A 20 -16.05 -4.24 -0.15
N LYS A 21 -17.33 -3.86 -0.01
CA LYS A 21 -18.48 -4.63 -0.53
C LYS A 21 -18.39 -4.84 -2.05
N GLY A 22 -17.94 -3.85 -2.81
CA GLY A 22 -17.76 -3.96 -4.26
C GLY A 22 -16.68 -4.98 -4.64
N ARG A 23 -15.56 -5.00 -3.90
CA ARG A 23 -14.46 -5.96 -4.12
C ARG A 23 -14.88 -7.41 -3.87
N THR A 24 -15.69 -7.65 -2.83
CA THR A 24 -16.10 -9.02 -2.43
C THR A 24 -17.33 -9.55 -3.18
N ARG A 25 -18.14 -8.67 -3.79
CA ARG A 25 -19.36 -9.06 -4.54
C ARG A 25 -19.16 -9.23 -6.05
N SER A 26 -18.19 -8.52 -6.62
CA SER A 26 -18.02 -8.47 -8.07
C SER A 26 -17.29 -9.70 -8.60
N ALA A 27 -17.69 -10.22 -9.76
CA ALA A 27 -16.96 -11.23 -10.55
C ALA A 27 -16.23 -10.60 -11.75
N THR A 28 -15.70 -9.39 -11.61
CA THR A 28 -14.91 -8.72 -12.65
C THR A 28 -13.49 -9.28 -12.72
N LYS A 29 -12.80 -9.05 -13.85
CA LYS A 29 -11.37 -9.39 -14.01
C LYS A 29 -10.49 -8.79 -12.90
N ARG A 30 -10.87 -7.63 -12.36
CA ARG A 30 -10.20 -6.90 -11.27
C ARG A 30 -10.53 -7.46 -9.87
N SER A 31 -11.66 -8.16 -9.71
CA SER A 31 -12.03 -8.80 -8.45
C SER A 31 -11.65 -10.28 -8.37
N LYS A 32 -11.04 -10.85 -9.42
CA LYS A 32 -10.49 -12.23 -9.37
C LYS A 32 -9.52 -12.45 -8.21
N CYS A 33 -8.71 -11.45 -7.85
CA CYS A 33 -7.81 -11.52 -6.69
C CYS A 33 -8.53 -11.40 -5.33
N TYR A 34 -9.83 -11.12 -5.34
CA TYR A 34 -10.70 -11.07 -4.16
C TYR A 34 -11.74 -12.22 -4.18
N CYS A 35 -11.60 -13.18 -5.10
CA CYS A 35 -12.47 -14.36 -5.13
C CYS A 35 -12.32 -15.16 -3.82
N GLY A 36 -13.44 -15.47 -3.16
CA GLY A 36 -13.46 -16.15 -1.86
C GLY A 36 -13.24 -15.24 -0.64
N ILE A 37 -12.88 -13.97 -0.83
CA ILE A 37 -12.71 -13.00 0.26
C ILE A 37 -14.07 -12.46 0.69
N LYS A 38 -14.38 -12.60 1.99
CA LYS A 38 -15.61 -12.10 2.60
C LYS A 38 -15.34 -10.95 3.56
N ILE A 39 -16.38 -10.22 3.90
CA ILE A 39 -16.39 -9.27 5.02
C ILE A 39 -17.04 -9.99 6.20
N CYS A 40 -16.58 -9.78 7.43
CA CYS A 40 -17.20 -10.35 8.62
C CYS A 40 -18.70 -9.97 8.70
N GLU A 41 -19.50 -10.85 9.28
CA GLU A 41 -20.96 -10.69 9.31
C GLU A 41 -21.38 -9.45 10.09
N GLU A 42 -20.68 -9.13 11.18
CA GLU A 42 -20.92 -7.94 12.00
C GLU A 42 -20.91 -6.66 11.16
N TRP A 43 -19.85 -6.45 10.39
CA TRP A 43 -19.74 -5.27 9.52
C TRP A 43 -20.72 -5.33 8.34
N LEU A 44 -21.05 -6.52 7.83
CA LEU A 44 -22.03 -6.67 6.75
C LEU A 44 -23.44 -6.29 7.18
N ASN A 45 -23.83 -6.69 8.38
CA ASN A 45 -25.13 -6.48 9.00
C ASN A 45 -25.28 -5.03 9.47
N ASP A 46 -24.22 -4.46 10.05
CA ASP A 46 -24.21 -3.05 10.47
C ASP A 46 -22.88 -2.37 10.12
N SER A 47 -22.93 -1.50 9.10
CA SER A 47 -21.75 -0.75 8.68
C SER A 47 -21.31 0.31 9.68
N SER A 48 -22.14 0.67 10.66
CA SER A 48 -21.76 1.57 11.74
C SER A 48 -20.68 0.95 12.63
N LEU A 49 -20.68 -0.38 12.78
CA LEU A 49 -19.65 -1.13 13.51
C LEU A 49 -18.29 -1.04 12.83
N PHE A 50 -18.24 -1.13 11.49
CA PHE A 50 -17.02 -0.87 10.73
C PHE A 50 -16.52 0.57 10.92
N ILE A 51 -17.43 1.55 10.87
CA ILE A 51 -17.06 2.96 11.01
C ILE A 51 -16.50 3.24 12.40
N LYS A 52 -17.17 2.73 13.45
CA LYS A 52 -16.70 2.85 14.84
C LYS A 52 -15.31 2.21 14.99
N TRP A 53 -15.16 0.96 14.54
CA TRP A 53 -13.87 0.27 14.56
C TRP A 53 -12.80 1.09 13.83
N ALA A 54 -13.12 1.64 12.66
CA ALA A 54 -12.15 2.40 11.87
C ALA A 54 -11.65 3.65 12.60
N LEU A 55 -12.54 4.40 13.24
CA LEU A 55 -12.17 5.58 14.02
C LEU A 55 -11.32 5.23 15.25
N GLU A 56 -11.61 4.10 15.90
CA GLU A 56 -10.85 3.60 17.05
C GLU A 56 -9.50 2.98 16.64
N ASN A 57 -9.37 2.51 15.41
CA ASN A 57 -8.20 1.76 14.91
C ASN A 57 -7.36 2.55 13.90
N GLY A 58 -7.25 3.85 14.12
CA GLY A 58 -6.23 4.69 13.47
C GLY A 58 -6.59 5.19 12.08
N TYR A 59 -7.86 5.14 11.66
CA TYR A 59 -8.29 5.82 10.44
C TYR A 59 -7.98 7.32 10.52
N LYS A 60 -7.31 7.81 9.48
CA LYS A 60 -7.18 9.23 9.17
C LYS A 60 -7.58 9.46 7.73
N GLU A 61 -8.01 10.69 7.45
CA GLU A 61 -8.34 11.08 6.09
C GLU A 61 -7.14 10.84 5.15
N GLY A 62 -7.41 10.23 3.99
CA GLY A 62 -6.38 9.85 3.02
C GLY A 62 -5.77 8.46 3.22
N MET A 63 -6.06 7.77 4.33
CA MET A 63 -5.62 6.38 4.53
C MET A 63 -6.48 5.38 3.73
N GLN A 64 -5.91 4.21 3.50
CA GLN A 64 -6.49 3.11 2.75
C GLN A 64 -6.68 1.90 3.67
N ILE A 65 -7.83 1.24 3.55
CA ILE A 65 -8.04 -0.06 4.21
C ILE A 65 -7.18 -1.11 3.50
N ASP A 66 -6.36 -1.81 4.29
CA ASP A 66 -5.47 -2.89 3.88
C ASP A 66 -5.78 -4.15 4.70
N ARG A 67 -5.41 -5.31 4.16
CA ARG A 67 -5.52 -6.59 4.86
C ARG A 67 -4.14 -7.07 5.26
N ILE A 68 -3.98 -7.49 6.51
CA ILE A 68 -2.70 -7.97 7.05
C ILE A 68 -2.32 -9.27 6.32
N ASP A 69 -3.25 -10.20 6.24
CA ASP A 69 -3.19 -11.37 5.38
C ASP A 69 -4.12 -11.20 4.17
N ASN A 70 -3.52 -11.20 2.98
CA ASN A 70 -4.21 -11.05 1.70
C ASN A 70 -5.11 -12.24 1.33
N LEU A 71 -4.87 -13.42 1.91
CA LEU A 71 -5.71 -14.61 1.71
C LEU A 71 -6.96 -14.59 2.61
N SER A 72 -6.93 -13.79 3.68
CA SER A 72 -8.00 -13.69 4.66
C SER A 72 -9.00 -12.56 4.34
N GLY A 73 -10.16 -12.62 4.99
CA GLY A 73 -11.30 -11.69 4.83
C GLY A 73 -11.06 -10.27 5.34
N TYR A 74 -12.08 -9.43 5.26
CA TYR A 74 -12.11 -8.16 5.98
C TYR A 74 -12.76 -8.37 7.35
N SER A 75 -11.99 -8.13 8.41
CA SER A 75 -12.41 -8.23 9.81
C SER A 75 -11.51 -7.38 10.70
N PRO A 76 -11.94 -7.05 11.94
CA PRO A 76 -11.14 -6.26 12.88
C PRO A 76 -9.69 -6.75 13.06
N GLU A 77 -9.51 -8.07 13.10
CA GLU A 77 -8.25 -8.75 13.34
C GLU A 77 -7.36 -8.86 12.09
N ASN A 78 -7.94 -8.79 10.89
CA ASN A 78 -7.19 -8.88 9.63
C ASN A 78 -7.11 -7.56 8.86
N CYS A 79 -7.68 -6.47 9.38
CA CYS A 79 -7.68 -5.17 8.73
C CYS A 79 -6.81 -4.15 9.46
N ARG A 80 -6.24 -3.25 8.68
CA ARG A 80 -5.53 -2.06 9.19
C ARG A 80 -5.71 -0.89 8.24
N PHE A 81 -5.51 0.31 8.74
CA PHE A 81 -5.36 1.48 7.89
C PHE A 81 -3.90 1.75 7.62
N VAL A 82 -3.57 1.93 6.34
CA VAL A 82 -2.23 2.26 5.87
C VAL A 82 -2.27 3.50 5.00
N THR A 83 -1.16 4.19 4.89
CA THR A 83 -0.98 5.25 3.90
C THR A 83 -0.99 4.69 2.48
N PRO A 84 -1.31 5.50 1.46
CA PRO A 84 -1.20 5.07 0.07
C PRO A 84 0.21 4.56 -0.31
N LYS A 85 1.26 5.12 0.32
CA LYS A 85 2.66 4.72 0.13
C LYS A 85 2.92 3.32 0.71
N GLU A 86 2.48 3.06 1.93
CA GLU A 86 2.61 1.74 2.56
C GLU A 86 1.83 0.67 1.78
N ASN A 87 0.60 0.95 1.37
CA ASN A 87 -0.17 0.03 0.52
C ASN A 87 0.53 -0.25 -0.81
N ALA A 88 1.16 0.76 -1.42
CA ALA A 88 1.92 0.57 -2.64
C ALA A 88 3.16 -0.32 -2.42
N ASN A 89 3.84 -0.16 -1.28
CA ASN A 89 5.00 -0.99 -0.91
C ASN A 89 4.61 -2.44 -0.59
N ASN A 90 3.41 -2.68 -0.05
CA ASN A 90 2.92 -4.03 0.29
C ASN A 90 2.46 -4.87 -0.91
N ARG A 91 2.54 -4.34 -2.14
CA ARG A 91 2.09 -5.08 -3.32
C ARG A 91 3.03 -6.24 -3.64
N VAL A 92 2.44 -7.41 -3.89
CA VAL A 92 3.16 -8.66 -4.22
C VAL A 92 4.01 -8.60 -5.48
N ASN A 93 3.76 -7.64 -6.37
CA ASN A 93 4.51 -7.48 -7.61
C ASN A 93 5.71 -6.52 -7.49
N ASN A 94 6.02 -6.04 -6.29
CA ASN A 94 7.21 -5.24 -6.05
C ASN A 94 8.47 -6.11 -6.05
N ILE A 95 9.57 -5.53 -6.51
CA ILE A 95 10.89 -6.15 -6.36
C ILE A 95 11.32 -5.98 -4.90
N VAL A 96 11.50 -7.10 -4.20
CA VAL A 96 12.04 -7.16 -2.85
C VAL A 96 13.50 -7.58 -2.89
N ILE A 97 14.30 -7.00 -2.00
CA ILE A 97 15.71 -7.31 -1.82
C ILE A 97 16.01 -7.47 -0.33
N THR A 98 17.15 -8.08 0.00
CA THR A 98 17.61 -8.24 1.39
C THR A 98 18.77 -7.27 1.65
N VAL A 99 18.66 -6.46 2.70
CA VAL A 99 19.70 -5.54 3.17
C VAL A 99 19.70 -5.53 4.70
N ASP A 100 20.84 -5.72 5.34
CA ASP A 100 21.00 -5.87 6.80
C ASP A 100 20.11 -6.97 7.41
N GLY A 101 19.88 -8.05 6.67
CA GLY A 101 18.98 -9.14 7.09
C GLY A 101 17.49 -8.76 7.05
N GLU A 102 17.15 -7.55 6.65
CA GLU A 102 15.77 -7.10 6.43
C GLU A 102 15.37 -7.35 4.96
N VAL A 103 14.19 -7.94 4.74
CA VAL A 103 13.63 -8.15 3.40
C VAL A 103 12.54 -7.12 3.14
N ASN A 104 12.75 -6.24 2.17
CA ASN A 104 11.78 -5.20 1.84
C ASN A 104 11.91 -4.73 0.38
N THR A 105 11.05 -3.80 -0.03
CA THR A 105 11.05 -3.22 -1.37
C THR A 105 12.23 -2.27 -1.62
N ILE A 106 12.58 -2.09 -2.89
CA ILE A 106 13.56 -1.07 -3.30
C ILE A 106 13.14 0.33 -2.84
N ALA A 107 11.84 0.65 -2.88
CA ALA A 107 11.33 1.94 -2.44
C ALA A 107 11.58 2.18 -0.95
N TYR A 108 11.32 1.18 -0.11
CA TYR A 108 11.62 1.24 1.32
C TYR A 108 13.11 1.50 1.57
N PHE A 109 14.01 0.76 0.90
CA PHE A 109 15.45 0.98 1.07
C PHE A 109 15.95 2.30 0.47
N SER A 110 15.27 2.80 -0.57
CA SER A 110 15.52 4.14 -1.12
C SER A 110 15.27 5.22 -0.07
N ASP A 111 14.14 5.13 0.65
CA ASP A 111 13.82 6.04 1.74
C ASP A 111 14.78 5.86 2.92
N LYS A 112 15.00 4.61 3.35
CA LYS A 112 15.79 4.27 4.55
C LYS A 112 17.25 4.73 4.45
N TYR A 113 17.89 4.54 3.28
CA TYR A 113 19.31 4.86 3.08
C TYR A 113 19.55 6.15 2.27
N GLY A 114 18.48 6.88 1.90
CA GLY A 114 18.60 8.14 1.16
C GLY A 114 19.19 8.03 -0.24
N ILE A 115 19.16 6.83 -0.85
CA ILE A 115 19.65 6.57 -2.20
C ILE A 115 18.49 6.59 -3.19
N LYS A 116 18.69 7.13 -4.39
CA LYS A 116 17.62 7.17 -5.41
C LYS A 116 17.21 5.76 -5.83
N HIS A 117 15.90 5.49 -5.86
CA HIS A 117 15.32 4.23 -6.34
C HIS A 117 15.91 3.77 -7.67
N HIS A 118 16.00 4.67 -8.66
CA HIS A 118 16.57 4.37 -9.97
C HIS A 118 18.06 3.93 -9.89
N THR A 119 18.82 4.46 -8.93
CA THR A 119 20.21 4.05 -8.70
C THR A 119 20.28 2.61 -8.22
N ILE A 120 19.46 2.22 -7.24
CA ILE A 120 19.41 0.84 -6.74
C ILE A 120 19.07 -0.11 -7.91
N VAL A 121 17.99 0.19 -8.65
CA VAL A 121 17.56 -0.64 -9.80
C VAL A 121 18.67 -0.80 -10.82
N THR A 122 19.36 0.28 -11.19
CA THR A 122 20.45 0.24 -12.17
C THR A 122 21.63 -0.59 -11.67
N ARG A 123 21.97 -0.51 -10.38
CA ARG A 123 23.04 -1.32 -9.78
C ARG A 123 22.70 -2.81 -9.78
N LEU A 124 21.49 -3.17 -9.35
CA LEU A 124 20.99 -4.55 -9.39
C LEU A 124 21.00 -5.12 -10.82
N LYS A 125 20.54 -4.33 -11.81
CA LYS A 125 20.60 -4.72 -13.24
C LYS A 125 22.02 -4.93 -13.77
N ARG A 126 23.02 -4.31 -13.14
CA ARG A 126 24.45 -4.50 -13.44
C ARG A 126 25.07 -5.65 -12.65
N GLY A 127 24.27 -6.44 -11.94
CA GLY A 127 24.73 -7.60 -11.17
C GLY A 127 25.32 -7.24 -9.80
N TRP A 128 25.06 -6.05 -9.27
CA TRP A 128 25.46 -5.73 -7.91
C TRP A 128 24.61 -6.52 -6.92
N ASP A 129 25.22 -6.95 -5.82
CA ASP A 129 24.49 -7.48 -4.67
C ASP A 129 23.64 -6.37 -4.01
N SER A 130 22.58 -6.78 -3.30
CA SER A 130 21.61 -5.88 -2.68
C SER A 130 22.23 -4.90 -1.69
N GLU A 131 23.20 -5.35 -0.89
CA GLU A 131 23.92 -4.51 0.09
C GLU A 131 24.70 -3.40 -0.61
N SER A 132 25.55 -3.78 -1.56
CA SER A 132 26.32 -2.84 -2.37
C SER A 132 25.42 -1.90 -3.16
N ALA A 133 24.31 -2.41 -3.70
CA ALA A 133 23.37 -1.63 -4.50
C ALA A 133 22.78 -0.47 -3.71
N VAL A 134 22.49 -0.68 -2.43
CA VAL A 134 21.86 0.30 -1.54
C VAL A 134 22.88 1.19 -0.83
N LYS A 135 23.97 0.62 -0.30
CA LYS A 135 24.86 1.33 0.64
C LYS A 135 26.06 2.02 0.02
N LYS A 136 26.58 1.55 -1.12
CA LYS A 136 27.78 2.16 -1.70
C LYS A 136 27.46 3.60 -2.16
N PRO A 137 28.30 4.59 -1.82
CA PRO A 137 28.08 5.97 -2.27
C PRO A 137 28.16 6.06 -3.80
N LEU A 138 27.50 7.07 -4.37
CA LEU A 138 27.68 7.39 -5.78
C LEU A 138 29.14 7.85 -5.97
N SER A 139 29.86 7.26 -6.93
CA SER A 139 31.12 7.84 -7.39
C SER A 139 30.84 9.27 -7.85
N LYS A 140 31.69 10.24 -7.45
CA LYS A 140 31.63 11.60 -7.98
C LYS A 140 31.92 11.51 -9.47
N GLY A 141 30.87 11.44 -10.29
CA GLY A 141 31.01 11.49 -11.73
C GLY A 141 31.63 12.82 -12.13
N VAL A 142 32.74 12.79 -12.86
CA VAL A 142 33.14 13.92 -13.70
C VAL A 142 31.92 14.26 -14.56
N LYS A 143 31.44 15.50 -14.44
CA LYS A 143 30.27 15.98 -15.18
C LYS A 143 30.64 16.02 -16.66
N ASN A 144 30.30 14.97 -17.42
CA ASN A 144 30.35 15.03 -18.87
C ASN A 144 29.28 16.04 -19.33
N GLY A 145 29.77 17.17 -19.83
CA GLY A 145 29.01 18.37 -20.11
C GLY A 145 27.88 18.16 -21.11
N ARG A 146 26.70 18.65 -20.75
CA ARG A 146 25.79 19.31 -21.68
C ARG A 146 25.30 20.58 -21.00
N PRO A 147 25.55 21.77 -21.56
CA PRO A 147 25.00 22.99 -21.00
C PRO A 147 23.49 22.97 -21.21
N TYR A 148 22.74 23.17 -20.14
CA TYR A 148 21.31 23.46 -20.26
C TYR A 148 21.21 24.91 -20.74
N SER A 149 20.83 25.10 -22.01
CA SER A 149 20.42 26.41 -22.50
C SER A 149 19.21 26.86 -21.68
N LYS A 150 19.37 27.92 -20.88
CA LYS A 150 18.23 28.68 -20.38
C LYS A 150 17.48 29.20 -21.61
N ILE A 151 16.20 28.87 -21.69
CA ILE A 151 15.27 29.56 -22.60
C ILE A 151 14.86 30.82 -21.85
N ASP A 152 14.96 31.95 -22.54
CA ASP A 152 14.63 33.30 -22.06
C ASP A 152 13.18 33.44 -21.58
#